data_AF-A0A928KR46-F1
#
_entry.id   AF-A0A928KR46-F1
#
_cell.length_a   1.000
_cell.length_b   1.000
_cell.length_c   1.000
_cell.angle_alpha   90.00
_cell.angle_beta   90.00
_cell.angle_gamma   90.00
#
_symmetry.space_group_name_H-M   'P 1'
#
loop_
_entity.id
_entity.type
_entity.pdbx_description
1 polymer ?
#
loop_
_entity_poly.entity_id
_entity_poly.type
_entity_poly.pdbx_seq_one_letter_code
_entity_poly.pdbx_strand_id
1 'polypeptide(L)'
;MENSRQDSNEKLNNTAPSRPAMGKYHRRYDAQPSMVEMMQLEKMRRRAFNEWRADKKRYDTQGKKPDVTEFIRESGIGEANISVLGGTLNPVRPIEMPVAEPAPQDSKSTVIRYISFTGIALILAFALSLLSFRMPYSPAFLKVDFSVFSELWVGVMIHPLVGVIVMLFRTLMDYLMNPASADVLISNMLPDTVFILLTCYLIKAIRESDFMKRNAETREIYNMPPIDYSVEFTLVSGLISSLVAAFCSVYAFRFVQIPLTQRFFAYRGFDEGAAIHGFAAALEKLQQSFPFVKTFVYSINSVIDGALVFHLPVSFVKYFLSTLLVALLYRVTERYILGKQDMIE
;
A
#
# COMPACT_ATOMS: atom_id res chain seq x y z
N MET A 1 77.09 3.89 -13.39
CA MET A 1 77.15 3.66 -14.85
C MET A 1 75.91 4.23 -15.47
N GLU A 2 76.14 5.07 -16.46
CA GLU A 2 75.21 5.86 -17.25
C GLU A 2 74.17 5.10 -18.07
N ASN A 3 73.20 5.90 -18.54
CA ASN A 3 72.41 5.82 -19.78
C ASN A 3 71.20 4.88 -19.76
N SER A 4 70.01 5.34 -20.12
CA SER A 4 69.64 6.19 -21.26
C SER A 4 68.25 6.83 -21.02
N ARG A 5 68.01 8.13 -21.31
CA ARG A 5 67.45 8.69 -22.58
C ARG A 5 66.24 7.88 -23.10
N GLN A 6 65.08 8.42 -23.48
CA GLN A 6 64.77 9.74 -24.02
C GLN A 6 63.24 9.94 -24.09
N ASP A 7 62.87 11.20 -24.31
CA ASP A 7 61.54 11.81 -24.37
C ASP A 7 60.52 11.18 -25.35
N SER A 8 59.23 11.35 -25.03
CA SER A 8 58.26 11.85 -26.02
C SER A 8 57.03 12.47 -25.36
N ASN A 9 56.86 13.75 -25.69
CA ASN A 9 55.69 14.62 -25.61
C ASN A 9 54.31 13.92 -25.63
N GLU A 10 53.40 14.37 -24.75
CA GLU A 10 52.08 14.80 -25.23
C GLU A 10 51.47 15.89 -24.34
N LYS A 11 51.23 17.05 -24.97
CA LYS A 11 50.45 18.16 -24.47
C LYS A 11 48.98 17.74 -24.43
N LEU A 12 48.28 17.96 -23.32
CA LEU A 12 46.83 18.15 -23.38
C LEU A 12 46.35 19.14 -22.32
N ASN A 13 45.64 20.13 -22.84
CA ASN A 13 45.17 21.34 -22.20
C ASN A 13 44.14 21.04 -21.12
N ASN A 14 44.40 21.46 -19.89
CA ASN A 14 43.37 21.63 -18.87
C ASN A 14 42.54 22.89 -19.20
N THR A 15 41.45 22.71 -19.94
CA THR A 15 40.35 23.67 -20.03
C THR A 15 39.22 23.19 -19.13
N ALA A 16 39.19 23.70 -17.90
CA ALA A 16 38.02 23.58 -17.06
C ALA A 16 36.88 24.44 -17.64
N PRO A 17 35.65 23.92 -17.79
CA PRO A 17 34.52 24.74 -18.21
C PRO A 17 34.20 25.76 -17.11
N SER A 18 34.29 27.03 -17.48
CA SER A 18 33.85 28.18 -16.70
C SER A 18 32.37 28.01 -16.32
N ARG A 19 32.10 28.05 -15.01
CA ARG A 19 30.74 28.13 -14.47
C ARG A 19 30.06 29.40 -15.01
N PRO A 20 28.83 29.34 -15.56
CA PRO A 20 28.09 30.54 -15.88
C PRO A 20 27.75 31.29 -14.58
N ALA A 21 27.99 32.60 -14.60
CA ALA A 21 27.69 33.50 -13.49
C ALA A 21 26.20 33.41 -13.15
N MET A 22 25.88 33.13 -11.88
CA MET A 22 24.53 33.29 -11.34
C MET A 22 24.14 34.77 -11.41
N GLY A 23 23.34 35.11 -12.42
CA GLY A 23 22.62 36.37 -12.47
C GLY A 23 21.70 36.48 -11.25
N LYS A 24 21.87 37.55 -10.49
CA LYS A 24 20.99 37.91 -9.37
C LYS A 24 19.58 38.14 -9.91
N TYR A 25 18.68 37.17 -9.72
CA TYR A 25 17.25 37.38 -9.87
C TYR A 25 16.78 38.32 -8.75
N HIS A 26 16.73 39.62 -9.03
CA HIS A 26 15.86 40.52 -8.29
C HIS A 26 14.42 40.19 -8.67
N ARG A 27 13.71 39.44 -7.81
CA ARG A 27 12.25 39.43 -7.83
C ARG A 27 11.78 40.86 -7.61
N ARG A 28 11.32 41.53 -8.68
CA ARG A 28 10.37 42.63 -8.52
C ARG A 28 9.11 42.00 -7.93
N TYR A 29 8.82 42.36 -6.68
CA TYR A 29 7.48 42.20 -6.14
C TYR A 29 6.63 43.25 -6.86
N ASP A 30 6.02 42.86 -7.98
CA ASP A 30 4.95 43.64 -8.56
C ASP A 30 3.81 43.69 -7.53
N ALA A 31 3.26 44.88 -7.33
CA ALA A 31 2.28 45.17 -6.30
C ALA A 31 1.13 44.15 -6.34
N GLN A 32 0.73 43.64 -5.17
CA GLN A 32 -0.42 42.75 -5.09
C GLN A 32 -1.65 43.47 -5.69
N PRO A 33 -2.39 42.81 -6.60
CA PRO A 33 -3.58 43.41 -7.20
C PRO A 33 -4.56 43.79 -6.10
N SER A 34 -5.15 44.97 -6.25
CA SER A 34 -6.15 45.47 -5.31
C SER A 34 -7.32 44.49 -5.22
N MET A 35 -8.00 44.46 -4.06
CA MET A 35 -9.14 43.56 -3.86
C MET A 35 -10.26 43.78 -4.90
N VAL A 36 -10.33 44.98 -5.47
CA VAL A 36 -11.25 45.31 -6.57
C VAL A 36 -10.84 44.64 -7.88
N GLU A 37 -9.55 44.65 -8.21
CA GLU A 37 -9.01 43.97 -9.39
C GLU A 37 -9.14 42.44 -9.28
N MET A 38 -8.87 41.87 -8.09
CA MET A 38 -9.11 40.45 -7.86
C MET A 38 -10.58 40.07 -8.02
N MET A 39 -11.50 40.91 -7.56
CA MET A 39 -12.94 40.68 -7.71
C MET A 39 -13.41 40.81 -9.17
N GLN A 40 -12.80 41.71 -9.95
CA GLN A 40 -13.08 41.81 -11.38
C GLN A 40 -12.51 40.60 -12.15
N LEU A 41 -11.29 40.15 -11.82
CA LEU A 41 -10.68 38.98 -12.42
C LEU A 41 -11.50 37.71 -12.15
N GLU A 42 -12.00 37.55 -10.92
CA GLU A 42 -12.87 36.43 -10.53
C GLU A 42 -14.22 36.47 -11.26
N LYS A 43 -14.80 37.67 -11.47
CA LYS A 43 -16.02 37.83 -12.28
C LYS A 43 -15.78 37.46 -13.75
N MET A 44 -14.66 37.86 -14.33
CA MET A 44 -14.30 37.50 -15.70
C MET A 44 -14.08 35.99 -15.84
N ARG A 45 -13.36 35.38 -14.89
CA ARG A 45 -13.13 33.93 -14.84
C ARG A 45 -14.43 33.14 -14.76
N ARG A 46 -15.39 33.58 -13.94
CA ARG A 46 -16.71 32.95 -13.83
C ARG A 46 -17.53 33.08 -15.11
N ARG A 47 -17.46 34.20 -15.82
CA ARG A 47 -18.11 34.36 -17.13
C ARG A 47 -17.52 33.42 -18.18
N ALA A 48 -16.20 33.42 -18.33
CA ALA A 48 -15.50 32.54 -19.26
C ALA A 48 -15.77 31.05 -18.98
N PHE A 49 -15.81 30.65 -17.70
CA PHE A 49 -16.13 29.27 -17.31
C PHE A 49 -17.59 28.89 -17.62
N ASN A 50 -18.53 29.82 -17.43
CA ASN A 50 -19.94 29.58 -17.75
C ASN A 50 -20.20 29.52 -19.26
N GLU A 51 -19.51 30.36 -20.04
CA GLU A 51 -19.53 30.32 -21.51
C GLU A 51 -18.93 29.01 -22.03
N TRP A 52 -17.77 28.60 -21.51
CA TRP A 52 -17.16 27.31 -21.84
C TRP A 52 -18.10 26.13 -21.52
N ARG A 53 -18.79 26.16 -20.37
CA ARG A 53 -19.75 25.11 -19.99
C ARG A 53 -20.98 25.10 -20.90
N ALA A 54 -21.42 26.26 -21.38
CA ALA A 54 -22.51 26.38 -22.34
C ALA A 54 -22.11 25.84 -23.72
N ASP A 55 -20.88 26.10 -24.17
CA ASP A 55 -20.38 25.60 -25.45
C ASP A 55 -20.02 24.13 -25.41
N LYS A 56 -19.47 23.61 -24.31
CA LYS A 56 -19.25 22.17 -24.14
C LYS A 56 -20.54 21.36 -24.33
N LYS A 57 -21.68 21.86 -23.86
CA LYS A 57 -22.99 21.26 -24.14
C LYS A 57 -23.35 21.24 -25.63
N ARG A 58 -22.93 22.24 -26.41
CA ARG A 58 -23.12 22.26 -27.88
C ARG A 58 -22.20 21.27 -28.59
N TYR A 59 -20.95 21.13 -28.13
CA TYR A 59 -19.98 20.19 -28.70
C TYR A 59 -20.33 18.71 -28.40
N ASP A 60 -20.84 18.41 -27.21
CA ASP A 60 -21.32 17.07 -26.86
C ASP A 60 -22.51 16.64 -27.74
N THR A 61 -23.39 17.57 -28.15
CA THR A 61 -24.46 17.28 -29.12
C THR A 61 -23.98 17.09 -30.57
N GLN A 62 -22.75 17.49 -30.90
CA GLN A 62 -22.17 17.39 -32.25
C GLN A 62 -21.06 16.33 -32.38
N GLY A 63 -20.75 15.59 -31.31
CA GLY A 63 -19.79 14.48 -31.33
C GLY A 63 -18.33 14.89 -31.60
N LYS A 64 -17.97 16.17 -31.47
CA LYS A 64 -16.60 16.67 -31.63
C LYS A 64 -16.01 17.08 -30.29
N LYS A 65 -14.79 16.61 -29.97
CA LYS A 65 -14.04 17.07 -28.79
C LYS A 65 -13.59 18.52 -29.03
N PRO A 66 -13.77 19.45 -28.07
CA PRO A 66 -13.35 20.84 -28.24
C PRO A 66 -11.82 20.94 -28.19
N ASP A 67 -11.23 21.60 -29.19
CA ASP A 67 -9.83 22.02 -29.18
C ASP A 67 -9.70 23.30 -28.34
N VAL A 68 -8.99 23.19 -27.21
CA VAL A 68 -8.79 24.28 -26.24
C VAL A 68 -8.09 25.47 -26.89
N THR A 69 -7.28 25.22 -27.90
CA THR A 69 -6.49 26.23 -28.62
C THR A 69 -7.38 27.13 -29.49
N GLU A 70 -8.44 26.56 -30.07
CA GLU A 70 -9.41 27.30 -30.90
C GLU A 70 -10.31 28.18 -30.04
N PHE A 71 -10.74 27.71 -28.87
CA PHE A 71 -11.54 28.48 -27.90
C PHE A 71 -10.77 29.70 -27.35
N ILE A 72 -9.48 29.57 -27.05
CA ILE A 72 -8.65 30.70 -26.59
C ILE A 72 -8.49 31.75 -27.70
N ARG A 73 -8.47 31.32 -28.97
CA ARG A 73 -8.39 32.21 -30.12
C ARG A 73 -9.71 32.95 -30.38
N GLU A 74 -10.84 32.26 -30.25
CA GLU A 74 -12.17 32.83 -30.53
C GLU A 74 -12.71 33.71 -29.39
N SER A 75 -12.30 33.45 -28.14
CA SER A 75 -12.75 34.21 -26.97
C SER A 75 -12.16 35.64 -26.88
N GLY A 76 -11.25 36.03 -27.77
CA GLY A 76 -10.66 37.37 -27.81
C GLY A 76 -9.81 37.74 -26.58
N ILE A 77 -9.57 36.79 -25.67
CA ILE A 77 -8.82 36.98 -24.42
C ILE A 77 -7.32 37.17 -24.71
N GLY A 78 -6.84 36.75 -25.88
CA GLY A 78 -5.43 36.86 -26.27
C GLY A 78 -4.96 38.25 -26.74
N GLU A 79 -5.85 39.11 -27.25
CA GLU A 79 -5.43 40.38 -27.88
C GLU A 79 -5.62 41.62 -26.99
N ALA A 80 -6.51 41.57 -25.99
CA ALA A 80 -6.93 42.77 -25.27
C ALA A 80 -6.01 43.24 -24.13
N ASN A 81 -4.85 42.62 -23.89
CA ASN A 81 -3.94 43.04 -22.79
C ASN A 81 -2.45 43.14 -23.14
N ILE A 82 -2.08 43.10 -24.43
CA ILE A 82 -0.66 43.19 -24.84
C ILE A 82 -0.28 44.61 -25.32
N SER A 83 -1.23 45.52 -25.52
CA SER A 83 -0.95 46.86 -26.05
C SER A 83 -0.64 47.96 -25.01
N VAL A 84 -0.66 47.66 -23.69
CA VAL A 84 -0.45 48.67 -22.63
C VAL A 84 0.95 48.62 -22.00
N LEU A 85 1.79 47.64 -22.33
CA LEU A 85 3.22 47.69 -22.00
C LEU A 85 4.06 47.76 -23.27
N GLY A 86 4.47 48.99 -23.61
CA GLY A 86 5.41 49.26 -24.68
C GLY A 86 6.69 48.41 -24.55
N GLY A 87 6.95 47.64 -25.59
CA GLY A 87 8.14 46.81 -25.71
C GLY A 87 7.86 45.67 -26.66
N THR A 88 8.25 45.83 -27.93
CA THR A 88 8.34 44.75 -28.92
C THR A 88 9.32 43.69 -28.44
N LEU A 89 8.85 42.78 -27.59
CA LEU A 89 9.52 41.50 -27.35
C LEU A 89 8.93 40.52 -28.35
N ASN A 90 9.70 40.22 -29.39
CA ASN A 90 9.49 39.01 -30.16
C ASN A 90 9.30 37.84 -29.17
N PRO A 91 8.23 37.04 -29.27
CA PRO A 91 8.13 35.85 -28.45
C PRO A 91 9.29 34.94 -28.85
N VAL A 92 10.31 34.89 -27.99
CA VAL A 92 11.33 33.85 -28.03
C VAL A 92 10.56 32.57 -27.81
N ARG A 93 10.32 31.83 -28.90
CA ARG A 93 9.79 30.47 -28.80
C ARG A 93 10.67 29.74 -27.80
N PRO A 94 10.13 29.17 -26.72
CA PRO A 94 10.87 28.23 -25.91
C PRO A 94 11.48 27.22 -26.89
N ILE A 95 12.79 27.05 -26.85
CA ILE A 95 13.40 25.89 -27.51
C ILE A 95 12.76 24.70 -26.80
N GLU A 96 11.80 24.07 -27.47
CA GLU A 96 11.29 22.76 -27.10
C GLU A 96 12.50 21.84 -27.19
N MET A 97 13.23 21.72 -26.09
CA MET A 97 14.13 20.59 -25.95
C MET A 97 13.24 19.37 -26.08
N PRO A 98 13.54 18.43 -26.98
CA PRO A 98 12.79 17.19 -27.06
C PRO A 98 12.78 16.62 -25.65
N VAL A 99 11.60 16.61 -25.03
CA VAL A 99 11.38 15.90 -23.78
C VAL A 99 11.76 14.48 -24.12
N ALA A 100 12.89 14.02 -23.58
CA ALA A 100 13.37 12.68 -23.82
C ALA A 100 12.24 11.74 -23.42
N GLU A 101 11.61 11.15 -24.44
CA GLU A 101 10.57 10.16 -24.25
C GLU A 101 11.16 9.11 -23.32
N PRO A 102 10.54 8.84 -22.15
CA PRO A 102 11.10 7.90 -21.20
C PRO A 102 11.31 6.59 -21.95
N ALA A 103 12.56 6.10 -21.93
CA ALA A 103 12.92 4.88 -22.63
C ALA A 103 11.90 3.78 -22.31
N PRO A 104 11.36 3.07 -23.32
CA PRO A 104 10.33 2.08 -23.10
C PRO A 104 10.85 1.06 -22.08
N GLN A 105 10.21 0.99 -20.91
CA GLN A 105 10.53 -0.03 -19.93
C GLN A 105 10.31 -1.39 -20.60
N ASP A 106 11.36 -2.20 -20.64
CA ASP A 106 11.25 -3.57 -21.09
C ASP A 106 10.36 -4.33 -20.09
N SER A 107 9.10 -4.53 -20.44
CA SER A 107 8.06 -5.21 -19.65
C SER A 107 8.54 -6.53 -19.03
N LYS A 108 9.54 -7.19 -19.64
CA LYS A 108 10.18 -8.41 -19.11
C LYS A 108 10.90 -8.17 -17.78
N SER A 109 11.52 -7.00 -17.60
CA SER A 109 12.27 -6.67 -16.37
C SER A 109 11.35 -6.52 -15.15
N THR A 110 10.15 -5.98 -15.34
CA THR A 110 9.13 -5.81 -14.29
C THR A 110 8.54 -7.15 -13.87
N VAL A 111 8.25 -8.04 -14.82
CA VAL A 111 7.79 -9.41 -14.53
C VAL A 111 8.82 -10.19 -13.72
N ILE A 112 10.10 -10.11 -14.09
CA ILE A 112 11.18 -10.75 -13.33
C ILE A 112 11.22 -10.22 -11.89
N ARG A 113 11.10 -8.90 -11.70
CA ARG A 113 11.10 -8.29 -10.36
C ARG A 113 9.95 -8.81 -9.50
N TYR A 114 8.74 -8.92 -10.04
CA TYR A 114 7.58 -9.43 -9.31
C TYR A 114 7.70 -10.92 -8.96
N ILE A 115 8.23 -11.73 -9.87
CA ILE A 115 8.50 -13.15 -9.60
C ILE A 115 9.56 -13.29 -8.51
N SER A 116 10.67 -12.54 -8.61
CA SER A 116 11.74 -12.56 -7.59
C SER A 116 11.22 -12.13 -6.22
N PHE A 117 10.44 -11.05 -6.15
CA PHE A 117 9.87 -10.57 -4.90
C PHE A 117 8.90 -11.57 -4.28
N THR A 118 8.04 -12.19 -5.10
CA THR A 118 7.11 -13.23 -4.66
C THR A 118 7.87 -14.46 -4.13
N GLY A 119 8.96 -14.86 -4.78
CA GLY A 119 9.82 -15.96 -4.32
C GLY A 119 10.47 -15.67 -2.96
N ILE A 120 10.96 -14.45 -2.75
CA ILE A 120 11.51 -14.01 -1.45
C ILE A 120 10.41 -14.04 -0.38
N ALA A 121 9.23 -13.50 -0.69
CA ALA A 121 8.10 -13.51 0.23
C ALA A 121 7.67 -14.94 0.60
N LEU A 122 7.72 -15.88 -0.35
CA LEU A 122 7.42 -17.28 -0.10
C LEU A 122 8.42 -17.94 0.86
N ILE A 123 9.73 -17.76 0.60
CA ILE A 123 10.78 -18.28 1.49
C ILE A 123 10.64 -17.68 2.88
N LEU A 124 10.35 -16.38 2.96
CA LEU A 124 10.15 -15.69 4.24
C LEU A 124 8.90 -16.19 4.97
N ALA A 125 7.78 -16.40 4.26
CA ALA A 125 6.55 -16.93 4.84
C ALA A 125 6.78 -18.32 5.47
N PHE A 126 7.51 -19.18 4.77
CA PHE A 126 7.88 -20.50 5.27
C PHE A 126 8.89 -20.42 6.43
N ALA A 127 9.92 -19.57 6.34
CA ALA A 127 10.85 -19.39 7.46
C ALA A 127 10.14 -18.88 8.74
N LEU A 128 9.14 -18.00 8.59
CA LEU A 128 8.34 -17.49 9.69
C LEU A 128 7.34 -18.52 10.25
N SER A 129 6.85 -19.46 9.44
CA SER A 129 6.00 -20.56 9.96
C SER A 129 6.81 -21.55 10.81
N LEU A 130 8.09 -21.77 10.46
CA LEU A 130 9.02 -22.55 11.30
C LEU A 130 9.24 -21.89 12.67
N LEU A 131 9.15 -20.55 12.75
CA LEU A 131 9.23 -19.79 14.00
C LEU A 131 7.87 -19.70 14.74
N SER A 132 7.10 -20.79 14.73
CA SER A 132 5.86 -20.87 15.49
C SER A 132 6.15 -21.09 16.98
N PHE A 133 5.54 -20.27 17.84
CA PHE A 133 5.67 -20.40 19.29
C PHE A 133 4.31 -20.45 19.98
N ARG A 134 4.31 -20.97 21.20
CA ARG A 134 3.13 -21.00 22.06
C ARG A 134 3.14 -19.75 22.91
N MET A 135 1.99 -19.08 22.98
CA MET A 135 1.85 -17.93 23.86
C MET A 135 1.85 -18.39 25.32
N PRO A 136 2.43 -17.60 26.24
CA PRO A 136 2.27 -17.88 27.66
C PRO A 136 0.77 -17.87 27.98
N TYR A 137 0.31 -18.87 28.76
CA TYR A 137 -1.09 -19.04 29.16
C TYR A 137 -2.07 -19.45 28.06
N SER A 138 -1.63 -19.73 26.82
CA SER A 138 -2.51 -20.30 25.79
C SER A 138 -2.57 -21.83 25.87
N PRO A 139 -3.66 -22.46 25.40
CA PRO A 139 -3.71 -23.92 25.30
C PRO A 139 -2.63 -24.44 24.32
N ALA A 140 -2.18 -25.69 24.54
CA ALA A 140 -1.02 -26.25 23.85
C ALA A 140 -1.19 -26.44 22.33
N PHE A 141 -2.45 -26.51 21.86
CA PHE A 141 -2.81 -26.63 20.44
C PHE A 141 -2.84 -25.27 19.72
N LEU A 142 -2.89 -24.15 20.45
CA LEU A 142 -2.86 -22.80 19.87
C LEU A 142 -1.42 -22.36 19.68
N LYS A 143 -0.94 -22.42 18.44
CA LYS A 143 0.36 -21.90 18.02
C LYS A 143 0.17 -20.62 17.23
N VAL A 144 1.10 -19.69 17.40
CA VAL A 144 1.14 -18.43 16.65
C VAL A 144 2.39 -18.41 15.80
N ASP A 145 2.24 -17.99 14.56
CA ASP A 145 3.32 -17.68 13.63
C ASP A 145 3.07 -16.33 12.98
N PHE A 146 4.12 -15.73 12.41
CA PHE A 146 4.05 -14.44 11.72
C PHE A 146 4.09 -14.60 10.20
N SER A 147 3.78 -15.77 9.68
CA SER A 147 3.87 -16.01 8.23
C SER A 147 2.96 -15.11 7.40
N VAL A 148 1.79 -14.77 7.95
CA VAL A 148 0.78 -13.86 7.37
C VAL A 148 1.33 -12.47 7.08
N PHE A 149 2.34 -12.01 7.80
CA PHE A 149 3.01 -10.75 7.48
C PHE A 149 3.57 -10.77 6.05
N SER A 150 4.27 -11.84 5.67
CA SER A 150 4.88 -11.95 4.33
C SER A 150 3.82 -12.10 3.23
N GLU A 151 2.76 -12.86 3.52
CA GLU A 151 1.62 -13.08 2.63
C GLU A 151 0.85 -11.77 2.37
N LEU A 152 0.60 -10.99 3.42
CA LEU A 152 -0.02 -9.67 3.30
C LEU A 152 0.90 -8.67 2.59
N TRP A 153 2.21 -8.70 2.89
CA TRP A 153 3.19 -7.78 2.31
C TRP A 153 3.21 -7.88 0.77
N VAL A 154 3.28 -9.09 0.22
CA VAL A 154 3.21 -9.29 -1.23
C VAL A 154 1.81 -9.01 -1.79
N GLY A 155 0.76 -9.30 -1.01
CA GLY A 155 -0.62 -9.03 -1.39
C GLY A 155 -0.90 -7.54 -1.60
N VAL A 156 -0.40 -6.70 -0.69
CA VAL A 156 -0.53 -5.24 -0.76
C VAL A 156 0.35 -4.64 -1.85
N MET A 157 1.57 -5.16 -2.05
CA MET A 157 2.53 -4.62 -3.01
C MET A 157 2.23 -4.97 -4.47
N ILE A 158 1.75 -6.19 -4.73
CA ILE A 158 1.54 -6.69 -6.09
C ILE A 158 0.04 -6.88 -6.35
N HIS A 159 -0.56 -7.88 -5.69
CA HIS A 159 -1.97 -8.21 -5.89
C HIS A 159 -2.46 -9.17 -4.79
N PRO A 160 -3.70 -9.03 -4.28
CA PRO A 160 -4.25 -9.90 -3.24
C PRO A 160 -4.14 -11.40 -3.54
N LEU A 161 -4.36 -11.79 -4.79
CA LEU A 161 -4.23 -13.20 -5.21
C LEU A 161 -2.81 -13.75 -5.04
N VAL A 162 -1.78 -12.92 -5.23
CA VAL A 162 -0.39 -13.36 -5.03
C VAL A 162 -0.13 -13.66 -3.55
N GLY A 163 -0.69 -12.86 -2.64
CA GLY A 163 -0.65 -13.14 -1.21
C GLY A 163 -1.29 -14.49 -0.85
N VAL A 164 -2.47 -14.77 -1.43
CA VAL A 164 -3.17 -16.06 -1.24
C VAL A 164 -2.36 -17.23 -1.83
N ILE A 165 -1.71 -17.03 -2.98
CA ILE A 165 -0.83 -18.05 -3.57
C ILE A 165 0.36 -18.34 -2.63
N VAL A 166 1.01 -17.30 -2.10
CA VAL A 166 2.11 -17.48 -1.15
C VAL A 166 1.66 -18.23 0.10
N MET A 167 0.48 -17.89 0.65
CA MET A 167 -0.12 -18.61 1.77
C MET A 167 -0.37 -20.09 1.44
N LEU A 168 -0.92 -20.39 0.26
CA LEU A 168 -1.16 -21.76 -0.18
C LEU A 168 0.15 -22.56 -0.27
N PHE A 169 1.20 -21.98 -0.86
CA PHE A 169 2.50 -22.65 -0.98
C PHE A 169 3.18 -22.83 0.38
N ARG A 170 3.18 -21.83 1.25
CA ARG A 170 3.66 -21.98 2.64
C ARG A 170 2.94 -23.13 3.32
N THR A 171 1.62 -23.12 3.23
CA THR A 171 0.76 -24.14 3.83
C THR A 171 1.13 -25.54 3.30
N LEU A 172 1.29 -25.68 1.99
CA LEU A 172 1.72 -26.93 1.38
C LEU A 172 3.10 -27.38 1.89
N MET A 173 4.06 -26.47 2.02
CA MET A 173 5.39 -26.80 2.54
C MET A 173 5.34 -27.23 4.01
N ASP A 174 4.57 -26.52 4.84
CA ASP A 174 4.35 -26.88 6.25
C ASP A 174 3.73 -28.28 6.38
N TYR A 175 2.78 -28.62 5.50
CA TYR A 175 2.17 -29.96 5.45
C TYR A 175 3.19 -31.05 5.09
N LEU A 176 4.02 -30.80 4.07
CA LEU A 176 5.03 -31.76 3.63
C LEU A 176 6.08 -32.04 4.71
N MET A 177 6.41 -31.04 5.53
CA MET A 177 7.38 -31.17 6.62
C MET A 177 6.76 -31.77 7.89
N ASN A 178 5.49 -31.45 8.18
CA ASN A 178 4.80 -31.95 9.36
C ASN A 178 3.34 -32.37 9.06
N PRO A 179 3.15 -33.54 8.43
CA PRO A 179 1.83 -34.02 8.04
C PRO A 179 0.88 -34.20 9.23
N ALA A 180 1.42 -34.44 10.42
CA ALA A 180 0.65 -34.64 11.66
C ALA A 180 -0.07 -33.37 12.15
N SER A 181 0.18 -32.22 11.53
CA SER A 181 -0.42 -30.93 11.88
C SER A 181 -1.34 -30.35 10.79
N ALA A 182 -1.81 -31.18 9.85
CA ALA A 182 -2.58 -30.69 8.70
C ALA A 182 -3.95 -30.11 9.08
N ASP A 183 -4.55 -30.59 10.17
CA ASP A 183 -5.80 -30.06 10.72
C ASP A 183 -5.65 -28.59 11.15
N VAL A 184 -4.59 -28.29 11.91
CA VAL A 184 -4.23 -26.94 12.34
C VAL A 184 -3.97 -26.07 11.11
N LEU A 185 -3.25 -26.62 10.14
CA LEU A 185 -2.84 -25.93 8.95
C LEU A 185 -4.03 -25.48 8.08
N ILE A 186 -4.96 -26.38 7.79
CA ILE A 186 -6.17 -26.07 7.00
C ILE A 186 -7.06 -25.07 7.74
N SER A 187 -7.18 -25.21 9.08
CA SER A 187 -7.99 -24.28 9.87
C SER A 187 -7.44 -22.86 9.91
N ASN A 188 -6.12 -22.70 9.78
CA ASN A 188 -5.46 -21.40 9.73
C ASN A 188 -5.55 -20.74 8.35
N MET A 189 -5.64 -21.52 7.26
CA MET A 189 -5.77 -20.97 5.91
C MET A 189 -7.01 -20.10 5.70
N LEU A 190 -8.15 -20.49 6.29
CA LEU A 190 -9.41 -19.77 6.09
C LEU A 190 -9.35 -18.32 6.63
N PRO A 191 -9.05 -18.08 7.93
CA PRO A 191 -8.95 -16.72 8.44
C PRO A 191 -7.77 -15.95 7.83
N ASP A 192 -6.65 -16.61 7.50
CA ASP A 192 -5.51 -15.97 6.81
C ASP A 192 -5.93 -15.46 5.40
N THR A 193 -6.68 -16.27 4.64
CA THR A 193 -7.22 -15.87 3.32
C THR A 193 -8.17 -14.69 3.44
N VAL A 194 -9.13 -14.76 4.37
CA VAL A 194 -10.11 -13.70 4.62
C VAL A 194 -9.38 -12.40 4.97
N PHE A 195 -8.37 -12.48 5.83
CA PHE A 195 -7.57 -11.34 6.24
C PHE A 195 -6.84 -10.67 5.06
N ILE A 196 -6.12 -11.45 4.25
CA ILE A 196 -5.34 -10.93 3.12
C ILE A 196 -6.27 -10.25 2.11
N LEU A 197 -7.33 -10.96 1.69
CA LEU A 197 -8.27 -10.45 0.70
C LEU A 197 -8.95 -9.18 1.20
N LEU A 198 -9.54 -9.23 2.40
CA LEU A 198 -10.29 -8.10 2.94
C LEU A 198 -9.41 -6.86 3.11
N THR A 199 -8.18 -7.04 3.60
CA THR A 199 -7.24 -5.91 3.77
C THR A 199 -6.90 -5.26 2.44
N CYS A 200 -6.55 -6.06 1.43
CA CYS A 200 -6.19 -5.52 0.11
C CYS A 200 -7.38 -4.85 -0.58
N TYR A 201 -8.58 -5.45 -0.49
CA TYR A 201 -9.79 -4.88 -1.07
C TYR A 201 -10.20 -3.58 -0.38
N LEU A 202 -10.10 -3.49 0.95
CA LEU A 202 -10.40 -2.25 1.68
C LEU A 202 -9.42 -1.14 1.34
N ILE A 203 -8.12 -1.43 1.25
CA ILE A 203 -7.11 -0.44 0.81
C ILE A 203 -7.48 0.09 -0.58
N LYS A 204 -7.82 -0.79 -1.53
CA LYS A 204 -8.23 -0.41 -2.88
C LYS A 204 -9.52 0.42 -2.87
N ALA A 205 -10.55 -0.02 -2.14
CA ALA A 205 -11.84 0.66 -2.07
C ALA A 205 -11.73 2.07 -1.47
N ILE A 206 -10.89 2.24 -0.43
CA ILE A 206 -10.63 3.55 0.17
C ILE A 206 -9.89 4.45 -0.83
N ARG A 207 -8.87 3.93 -1.53
CA ARG A 207 -8.11 4.67 -2.54
C ARG A 207 -9.00 5.13 -3.71
N GLU A 208 -9.91 4.29 -4.16
CA GLU A 208 -10.79 4.58 -5.31
C GLU A 208 -12.03 5.42 -4.96
N SER A 209 -12.27 5.69 -3.68
CA SER A 209 -13.45 6.43 -3.22
C SER A 209 -13.52 7.86 -3.80
N ASP A 210 -14.72 8.32 -4.13
CA ASP A 210 -14.96 9.66 -4.71
C ASP A 210 -14.50 10.80 -3.80
N PHE A 211 -14.44 10.56 -2.49
CA PHE A 211 -13.87 11.51 -1.54
C PHE A 211 -12.37 11.73 -1.81
N MET A 212 -11.63 10.67 -2.08
CA MET A 212 -10.20 10.75 -2.37
C MET A 212 -9.93 11.40 -3.72
N LYS A 213 -10.73 11.08 -4.75
CA LYS A 213 -10.64 11.73 -6.06
C LYS A 213 -10.88 13.23 -5.95
N ARG A 214 -11.94 13.65 -5.25
CA ARG A 214 -12.26 15.07 -5.02
C ARG A 214 -11.18 15.79 -4.21
N ASN A 215 -10.59 15.14 -3.21
CA ASN A 215 -9.49 15.72 -2.44
C ASN A 215 -8.21 15.86 -3.28
N ALA A 216 -7.93 14.92 -4.17
CA ALA A 216 -6.80 15.00 -5.10
C ALA A 216 -6.99 16.17 -6.07
N GLU A 217 -8.16 16.26 -6.73
CA GLU A 217 -8.52 17.37 -7.63
C GLU A 217 -8.44 18.73 -6.91
N THR A 218 -8.98 18.82 -5.70
CA THR A 218 -8.94 20.06 -4.90
C THR A 218 -7.51 20.45 -4.56
N ARG A 219 -6.64 19.50 -4.22
CA ARG A 219 -5.23 19.79 -3.89
C ARG A 219 -4.41 20.18 -5.10
N GLU A 220 -4.69 19.60 -6.26
CA GLU A 220 -4.10 20.01 -7.52
C GLU A 220 -4.45 21.48 -7.82
N ILE A 221 -5.71 21.86 -7.65
CA ILE A 221 -6.17 23.27 -7.82
C ILE A 221 -5.42 24.23 -6.88
N TYR A 222 -5.10 23.81 -5.67
CA TYR A 222 -4.42 24.64 -4.66
C TYR A 222 -2.91 24.44 -4.57
N ASN A 223 -2.31 23.66 -5.48
CA ASN A 223 -0.87 23.37 -5.48
C ASN A 223 -0.35 22.85 -4.12
N MET A 224 -1.19 22.07 -3.42
CA MET A 224 -0.83 21.49 -2.12
C MET A 224 -0.03 20.19 -2.33
N PRO A 225 0.94 19.88 -1.44
CA PRO A 225 1.69 18.63 -1.54
C PRO A 225 0.75 17.42 -1.39
N PRO A 226 1.00 16.32 -2.12
CA PRO A 226 0.23 15.09 -1.97
C PRO A 226 0.42 14.54 -0.55
N ILE A 227 -0.68 14.22 0.14
CA ILE A 227 -0.62 13.51 1.41
C ILE A 227 -0.60 12.02 1.11
N ASP A 228 0.49 11.39 1.52
CA ASP A 228 0.68 9.95 1.48
C ASP A 228 -0.12 9.29 2.60
N TYR A 229 -1.40 9.02 2.34
CA TYR A 229 -2.30 8.31 3.25
C TYR A 229 -2.12 6.78 3.23
N SER A 230 -1.08 6.26 2.56
CA SER A 230 -0.89 4.82 2.35
C SER A 230 -0.81 4.05 3.68
N VAL A 231 -0.12 4.62 4.66
CA VAL A 231 0.08 4.02 5.98
C VAL A 231 -1.23 4.03 6.77
N GLU A 232 -1.92 5.16 6.86
CA GLU A 232 -3.18 5.28 7.59
C GLU A 232 -4.26 4.35 7.02
N PHE A 233 -4.37 4.28 5.70
CA PHE A 233 -5.32 3.37 5.05
C PHE A 233 -4.99 1.91 5.27
N THR A 234 -3.69 1.55 5.24
CA THR A 234 -3.24 0.19 5.56
C THR A 234 -3.58 -0.16 7.00
N LEU A 235 -3.37 0.76 7.95
CA LEU A 235 -3.67 0.54 9.37
C LEU A 235 -5.17 0.39 9.64
N VAL A 236 -6.01 1.27 9.08
CA VAL A 236 -7.47 1.21 9.26
C VAL A 236 -8.03 -0.05 8.61
N SER A 237 -7.61 -0.35 7.38
CA SER A 237 -8.06 -1.56 6.66
C SER A 237 -7.63 -2.82 7.39
N GLY A 238 -6.37 -2.87 7.84
CA GLY A 238 -5.86 -4.03 8.57
C GLY A 238 -6.47 -4.19 9.96
N LEU A 239 -6.86 -3.11 10.65
CA LEU A 239 -7.60 -3.19 11.91
C LEU A 239 -9.00 -3.80 11.74
N ILE A 240 -9.72 -3.40 10.68
CA ILE A 240 -11.04 -3.96 10.38
C ILE A 240 -10.88 -5.44 9.98
N SER A 241 -9.92 -5.73 9.10
CA SER A 241 -9.67 -7.09 8.64
C SER A 241 -9.19 -8.02 9.74
N SER A 242 -8.34 -7.55 10.67
CA SER A 242 -7.84 -8.35 11.79
C SER A 242 -8.97 -8.77 12.72
N LEU A 243 -9.94 -7.88 12.96
CA LEU A 243 -11.13 -8.20 13.74
C LEU A 243 -11.99 -9.24 13.05
N VAL A 244 -12.30 -9.05 11.76
CA VAL A 244 -13.11 -10.01 10.98
C VAL A 244 -12.43 -11.37 10.91
N ALA A 245 -11.12 -11.41 10.64
CA ALA A 245 -10.35 -12.64 10.58
C ALA A 245 -10.24 -13.34 11.94
N ALA A 246 -10.14 -12.58 13.04
CA ALA A 246 -10.16 -13.14 14.39
C ALA A 246 -11.50 -13.79 14.75
N PHE A 247 -12.63 -13.20 14.32
CA PHE A 247 -13.92 -13.88 14.45
C PHE A 247 -14.01 -15.11 13.54
N CYS A 248 -13.51 -15.00 12.30
CA CYS A 248 -13.46 -16.14 11.37
C CYS A 248 -12.64 -17.31 11.94
N SER A 249 -11.54 -17.03 12.66
CA SER A 249 -10.70 -18.07 13.24
C SER A 249 -11.39 -18.84 14.36
N VAL A 250 -12.28 -18.21 15.14
CA VAL A 250 -13.12 -18.89 16.15
C VAL A 250 -14.02 -19.94 15.49
N TYR A 251 -14.66 -19.59 14.38
CA TYR A 251 -15.51 -20.51 13.63
C TYR A 251 -14.70 -21.59 12.91
N ALA A 252 -13.57 -21.23 12.31
CA ALA A 252 -12.65 -22.18 11.67
C ALA A 252 -12.16 -23.21 12.68
N PHE A 253 -11.81 -22.81 13.90
CA PHE A 253 -11.41 -23.72 14.96
C PHE A 253 -12.52 -24.74 15.28
N ARG A 254 -13.75 -24.26 15.50
CA ARG A 254 -14.88 -25.09 15.91
C ARG A 254 -15.35 -26.05 14.82
N PHE A 255 -15.48 -25.57 13.60
CA PHE A 255 -16.15 -26.28 12.50
C PHE A 255 -15.19 -26.92 11.50
N VAL A 256 -13.94 -26.49 11.45
CA VAL A 256 -12.92 -27.04 10.55
C VAL A 256 -11.89 -27.83 11.33
N GLN A 257 -11.22 -27.21 12.31
CA GLN A 257 -10.12 -27.87 13.01
C GLN A 257 -10.58 -29.10 13.78
N ILE A 258 -11.50 -28.96 14.73
CA ILE A 258 -11.94 -30.08 15.59
C ILE A 258 -12.47 -31.27 14.77
N PRO A 259 -13.38 -31.09 13.79
CA PRO A 259 -13.86 -32.22 12.98
C PRO A 259 -12.76 -32.86 12.13
N LEU A 260 -11.80 -32.08 11.62
CA LEU A 260 -10.66 -32.62 10.88
C LEU A 260 -9.74 -33.44 11.79
N THR A 261 -9.42 -32.93 12.98
CA THR A 261 -8.60 -33.66 13.97
C THR A 261 -9.24 -34.99 14.33
N GLN A 262 -10.55 -35.00 14.57
CA GLN A 262 -11.32 -36.21 14.91
C GLN A 262 -11.35 -37.23 13.77
N ARG A 263 -11.55 -36.77 12.52
CA ARG A 263 -11.74 -37.65 11.36
C ARG A 263 -10.44 -38.21 10.80
N PHE A 264 -9.41 -37.38 10.67
CA PHE A 264 -8.22 -37.72 9.88
C PHE A 264 -7.01 -38.09 10.73
N PHE A 265 -6.90 -37.56 11.94
CA PHE A 265 -5.65 -37.68 12.71
C PHE A 265 -5.66 -38.75 13.79
N ALA A 266 -6.72 -39.56 13.88
CA ALA A 266 -6.83 -40.72 14.79
C ALA A 266 -6.39 -40.41 16.23
N TYR A 267 -6.46 -39.14 16.65
CA TYR A 267 -6.12 -38.72 17.99
C TYR A 267 -7.31 -39.14 18.86
N ARG A 268 -7.27 -40.39 19.35
CA ARG A 268 -8.34 -41.07 20.12
C ARG A 268 -8.78 -40.36 21.41
N GLY A 269 -8.38 -39.10 21.62
CA GLY A 269 -8.79 -38.30 22.75
C GLY A 269 -8.81 -36.79 22.50
N PHE A 270 -8.69 -36.30 21.25
CA PHE A 270 -8.94 -34.88 20.97
C PHE A 270 -10.35 -34.71 20.42
N ASP A 271 -11.30 -34.48 21.33
CA ASP A 271 -12.67 -34.15 21.03
C ASP A 271 -13.05 -32.76 21.59
N GLU A 272 -14.33 -32.40 21.47
CA GLU A 272 -14.82 -31.14 22.04
C GLU A 272 -14.58 -31.06 23.55
N GLY A 273 -14.69 -32.18 24.27
CA GLY A 273 -14.41 -32.24 25.70
C GLY A 273 -12.95 -31.96 26.01
N ALA A 274 -12.03 -32.59 25.28
CA ALA A 274 -10.59 -32.34 25.42
C ALA A 274 -10.20 -30.91 25.09
N ALA A 275 -10.83 -30.30 24.07
CA ALA A 275 -10.65 -28.89 23.76
C ALA A 275 -11.13 -27.99 24.91
N ILE A 276 -12.32 -28.25 25.46
CA ILE A 276 -12.87 -27.52 26.62
C ILE A 276 -11.95 -27.67 27.84
N HIS A 277 -11.49 -28.87 28.15
CA HIS A 277 -10.55 -29.12 29.25
C HIS A 277 -9.22 -28.38 29.05
N GLY A 278 -8.68 -28.39 27.83
CA GLY A 278 -7.47 -27.65 27.49
C GLY A 278 -7.63 -26.14 27.67
N PHE A 279 -8.77 -25.58 27.25
CA PHE A 279 -9.10 -24.18 27.48
C PHE A 279 -9.31 -23.85 28.96
N ALA A 280 -10.03 -24.69 29.70
CA ALA A 280 -10.27 -24.49 31.13
C ALA A 280 -8.95 -24.49 31.92
N ALA A 281 -8.04 -25.41 31.61
CA ALA A 281 -6.71 -25.46 32.22
C ALA A 281 -5.86 -24.22 31.87
N ALA A 282 -5.97 -23.72 30.63
CA ALA A 282 -5.32 -22.48 30.23
C ALA A 282 -5.90 -21.26 30.98
N LEU A 283 -7.22 -21.22 31.16
CA LEU A 283 -7.91 -20.15 31.89
C LEU A 283 -7.52 -20.15 33.36
N GLU A 284 -7.40 -21.31 33.99
CA GLU A 284 -6.97 -21.42 35.38
C GLU A 284 -5.56 -20.83 35.56
N LYS A 285 -4.60 -21.18 34.69
CA LYS A 285 -3.24 -20.61 34.71
C LYS A 285 -3.25 -19.10 34.48
N LEU A 286 -4.12 -18.61 33.60
CA LEU A 286 -4.27 -17.19 33.32
C LEU A 286 -4.85 -16.46 34.55
N GLN A 287 -5.87 -17.01 35.19
CA GLN A 287 -6.48 -16.46 36.40
C GLN A 287 -5.53 -16.48 37.60
N GLN A 288 -4.70 -17.52 37.75
CA GLN A 288 -3.65 -17.58 38.77
C GLN A 288 -2.64 -16.45 38.60
N SER A 289 -2.27 -16.13 37.36
CA SER A 289 -1.32 -15.05 37.06
C SER A 289 -1.97 -13.67 37.10
N PHE A 290 -3.26 -13.58 36.75
CA PHE A 290 -4.04 -12.36 36.65
C PHE A 290 -5.42 -12.53 37.31
N PRO A 291 -5.53 -12.36 38.64
CA PRO A 291 -6.76 -12.64 39.37
C PRO A 291 -7.99 -11.85 38.89
N PHE A 292 -7.78 -10.65 38.34
CA PHE A 292 -8.86 -9.83 37.80
C PHE A 292 -9.59 -10.48 36.61
N VAL A 293 -8.95 -11.41 35.88
CA VAL A 293 -9.55 -12.13 34.76
C VAL A 293 -10.76 -12.93 35.21
N LYS A 294 -10.78 -13.41 36.46
CA LYS A 294 -11.91 -14.14 37.05
C LYS A 294 -13.20 -13.30 37.09
N THR A 295 -13.09 -11.97 37.10
CA THR A 295 -14.22 -11.05 37.05
C THR A 295 -14.87 -11.00 35.65
N PHE A 296 -14.10 -11.29 34.60
CA PHE A 296 -14.56 -11.20 33.21
C PHE A 296 -14.94 -12.56 32.62
N VAL A 297 -14.20 -13.61 32.99
CA VAL A 297 -14.42 -14.98 32.50
C VAL A 297 -14.44 -15.92 33.69
N TYR A 298 -15.64 -16.39 34.02
CA TYR A 298 -15.87 -17.24 35.18
C TYR A 298 -15.57 -18.72 34.87
N SER A 299 -16.05 -19.23 33.73
CA SER A 299 -15.82 -20.60 33.28
C SER A 299 -15.87 -20.71 31.75
N ILE A 300 -15.36 -21.81 31.22
CA ILE A 300 -15.44 -22.17 29.80
C ILE A 300 -16.35 -23.38 29.70
N ASN A 301 -17.57 -23.17 29.20
CA ASN A 301 -18.59 -24.22 29.15
C ASN A 301 -18.73 -24.81 27.74
N SER A 302 -18.26 -24.07 26.74
CA SER A 302 -18.26 -24.49 25.35
C SER A 302 -16.91 -24.27 24.68
N VAL A 303 -16.68 -24.99 23.58
CA VAL A 303 -15.53 -24.75 22.70
C VAL A 303 -15.50 -23.31 22.18
N ILE A 304 -16.69 -22.73 21.90
CA ILE A 304 -16.81 -21.36 21.41
C ILE A 304 -16.38 -20.37 22.49
N ASP A 305 -16.74 -20.60 23.75
CA ASP A 305 -16.32 -19.75 24.87
C ASP A 305 -14.78 -19.74 24.96
N GLY A 306 -14.18 -20.93 24.90
CA GLY A 306 -12.72 -21.07 24.94
C GLY A 306 -12.04 -20.40 23.74
N ALA A 307 -12.59 -20.58 22.55
CA ALA A 307 -12.07 -19.93 21.35
C ALA A 307 -12.24 -18.39 21.40
N LEU A 308 -13.35 -17.87 21.93
CA LEU A 308 -13.52 -16.42 22.12
C LEU A 308 -12.53 -15.84 23.13
N VAL A 309 -12.20 -16.59 24.19
CA VAL A 309 -11.25 -16.14 25.21
C VAL A 309 -9.80 -16.22 24.72
N PHE A 310 -9.44 -17.26 23.97
CA PHE A 310 -8.05 -17.52 23.59
C PHE A 310 -7.76 -17.29 22.10
N HIS A 311 -8.55 -17.87 21.19
CA HIS A 311 -8.28 -17.72 19.76
C HIS A 311 -8.51 -16.30 19.27
N LEU A 312 -9.63 -15.66 19.65
CA LEU A 312 -9.96 -14.34 19.14
C LEU A 312 -8.89 -13.29 19.47
N PRO A 313 -8.42 -13.12 20.73
CA PRO A 313 -7.39 -12.14 21.03
C PRO A 313 -6.06 -12.48 20.36
N VAL A 314 -5.68 -13.75 20.34
CA VAL A 314 -4.42 -14.21 19.74
C VAL A 314 -4.41 -13.97 18.24
N SER A 315 -5.48 -14.35 17.53
CA SER A 315 -5.65 -14.09 16.10
C SER A 315 -5.68 -12.59 15.81
N PHE A 316 -6.42 -11.81 16.59
CA PHE A 316 -6.45 -10.35 16.43
C PHE A 316 -5.05 -9.74 16.51
N VAL A 317 -4.27 -10.10 17.54
CA VAL A 317 -2.90 -9.63 17.71
C VAL A 317 -2.00 -10.09 16.57
N LYS A 318 -2.08 -11.35 16.14
CA LYS A 318 -1.34 -11.91 14.99
C LYS A 318 -1.55 -11.05 13.75
N TYR A 319 -2.81 -10.83 13.38
CA TYR A 319 -3.20 -10.10 12.17
C TYR A 319 -2.84 -8.61 12.27
N PHE A 320 -3.16 -7.98 13.40
CA PHE A 320 -2.89 -6.56 13.59
C PHE A 320 -1.39 -6.26 13.61
N LEU A 321 -0.57 -7.09 14.26
CA LEU A 321 0.88 -6.93 14.24
C LEU A 321 1.44 -7.13 12.83
N SER A 322 0.89 -8.08 12.06
CA SER A 322 1.24 -8.27 10.65
C SER A 322 0.94 -7.01 9.82
N THR A 323 -0.21 -6.38 10.02
CA THR A 323 -0.53 -5.09 9.39
C THR A 323 0.45 -3.99 9.80
N LEU A 324 0.78 -3.87 11.09
CA LEU A 324 1.73 -2.86 11.56
C LEU A 324 3.08 -3.02 10.89
N LEU A 325 3.58 -4.25 10.79
CA LEU A 325 4.85 -4.54 10.12
C LEU A 325 4.79 -4.19 8.62
N VAL A 326 3.71 -4.55 7.92
CA VAL A 326 3.51 -4.16 6.52
C VAL A 326 3.46 -2.64 6.37
N ALA A 327 2.73 -1.94 7.24
CA ALA A 327 2.59 -0.48 7.19
C ALA A 327 3.95 0.23 7.43
N LEU A 328 4.78 -0.29 8.33
CA LEU A 328 6.13 0.22 8.58
C LEU A 328 7.07 -0.02 7.39
N LEU A 329 6.97 -1.19 6.76
CA LEU A 329 7.81 -1.55 5.62
C LEU A 329 7.30 -1.00 4.30
N TYR A 330 6.04 -0.56 4.23
CA TYR A 330 5.39 -0.10 3.02
C TYR A 330 6.24 0.97 2.32
N ARG A 331 6.60 2.02 3.05
CA ARG A 331 7.39 3.14 2.50
C ARG A 331 8.80 2.75 2.05
N VAL A 332 9.39 1.75 2.70
CA VAL A 332 10.72 1.26 2.31
C VAL A 332 10.58 0.48 1.02
N THR A 333 9.61 -0.43 0.95
CA THR A 333 9.45 -1.37 -0.16
C THR A 333 8.89 -0.76 -1.42
N GLU A 334 7.97 0.18 -1.31
CA GLU A 334 7.41 0.92 -2.44
C GLU A 334 8.50 1.51 -3.33
N ARG A 335 9.53 2.11 -2.71
CA ARG A 335 10.67 2.74 -3.42
C ARG A 335 11.51 1.75 -4.24
N TYR A 336 11.62 0.51 -3.77
CA TYR A 336 12.45 -0.51 -4.43
C TYR A 336 11.67 -1.34 -5.45
N ILE A 337 10.38 -1.57 -5.20
CA ILE A 337 9.57 -2.49 -6.01
C ILE A 337 8.95 -1.76 -7.20
N LEU A 338 8.24 -0.65 -6.96
CA LEU A 338 7.51 0.09 -8.01
C LEU A 338 8.41 1.02 -8.85
N GLY A 339 9.65 1.24 -8.41
CA GLY A 339 10.56 2.15 -9.11
C GLY A 339 10.05 3.59 -9.12
N LYS A 340 10.87 4.51 -9.62
CA LYS A 340 10.62 5.96 -9.50
C LYS A 340 9.55 6.50 -10.48
N GLN A 341 9.02 5.67 -11.39
CA GLN A 341 8.20 6.10 -12.53
C GLN A 341 6.71 5.77 -12.42
N ASP A 342 6.30 4.78 -11.62
CA ASP A 342 4.87 4.47 -11.41
C ASP A 342 4.20 5.41 -10.38
N MET A 343 4.87 6.50 -10.01
CA MET A 343 4.40 7.48 -9.01
C MET A 343 3.58 8.65 -9.61
N ILE A 344 3.29 8.65 -10.92
CA ILE A 344 2.64 9.78 -11.59
C ILE A 344 1.38 9.39 -12.41
N GLU A 345 1.01 8.11 -12.51
CA GLU A 345 -0.25 7.73 -13.19
C GLU A 345 -1.38 7.34 -12.24
#